data_AF-A0A1R1PJ86-F1
#
_entry.id   AF-A0A1R1PJ86-F1
#
_cell.length_a   1.000
_cell.length_b   1.000
_cell.length_c   1.000
_cell.angle_alpha   90.00
_cell.angle_beta   90.00
_cell.angle_gamma   90.00
#
_symmetry.space_group_name_H-M   'P 1'
#
loop_
_entity.id
_entity.type
_entity.pdbx_description
1 polymer ?
#
loop_
_entity_poly.entity_id
_entity_poly.type
_entity_poly.pdbx_seq_one_letter_code
_entity_poly.pdbx_strand_id
1 'polypeptide(L)'
;YFDSIDRISQPGYLPTDQDVLRSRVKTTGINETLFKVGDLTYRMIDVGGQRSERKKWIHCFENVTAIIFLVAMSEYDQVLIEDETVNRMQEALTLFDSICNSRWFAKTSIILFLNKIDLFKLKLTRSPLSDYFPDFKGENAYEPASEYILKRFVSLNKSDTKQIYTHFTCATDTNQIKFVMAAVNDIIIQTSLRDVGVL
;
A
#
# COMPACT_ATOMS: atom_id res chain seq x y z
N TYR A 1 21.48 1.89 4.40
CA TYR A 1 22.33 0.99 5.23
C TYR A 1 23.79 1.17 4.88
N PHE A 2 24.22 0.81 3.67
CA PHE A 2 25.62 0.96 3.26
C PHE A 2 26.12 2.41 3.34
N ASP A 3 25.32 3.40 2.92
CA ASP A 3 25.68 4.83 3.03
C ASP A 3 25.84 5.33 4.48
N SER A 4 25.44 4.54 5.48
CA SER A 4 25.56 4.87 6.90
C SER A 4 26.31 3.80 7.67
N ILE A 5 27.10 2.96 6.99
CA ILE A 5 27.78 1.81 7.60
C ILE A 5 28.73 2.25 8.73
N ASP A 6 29.40 3.39 8.57
CA ASP A 6 30.32 3.91 9.58
C ASP A 6 29.60 4.32 10.86
N ARG A 7 28.39 4.88 10.74
CA ARG A 7 27.54 5.23 11.89
C ARG A 7 26.95 3.98 12.56
N ILE A 8 26.47 3.04 11.76
CA ILE A 8 25.79 1.82 12.24
C ILE A 8 26.77 0.84 12.89
N SER A 9 28.03 0.85 12.48
CA SER A 9 29.08 -0.05 13.00
C SER A 9 29.75 0.40 14.30
N GLN A 10 29.47 1.62 14.78
CA GLN A 10 30.09 2.13 16.03
C GLN A 10 29.64 1.33 17.27
N PRO A 11 30.56 1.07 18.22
CA PRO A 11 30.18 0.58 19.55
C PRO A 11 29.19 1.54 20.22
N GLY A 12 28.07 1.02 20.71
CA GLY A 12 27.02 1.83 21.34
C GLY A 12 26.03 2.49 20.36
N TYR A 13 26.02 2.06 19.09
CA TYR A 13 24.99 2.48 18.13
C TYR A 13 23.57 2.29 18.68
N LEU A 14 22.79 3.36 18.65
CA LEU A 14 21.35 3.37 18.88
C LEU A 14 20.64 3.74 17.58
N PRO A 15 19.68 2.92 17.11
CA PRO A 15 18.96 3.20 15.88
C PRO A 15 18.10 4.45 16.01
N THR A 16 18.12 5.28 14.96
CA THR A 16 17.18 6.38 14.82
C THR A 16 15.83 5.86 14.34
N ASP A 17 14.77 6.65 14.50
CA ASP A 17 13.44 6.32 13.93
C ASP A 17 13.54 6.02 12.43
N GLN A 18 14.40 6.72 11.70
CA GLN A 18 14.61 6.47 10.27
C GLN A 18 15.27 5.11 9.98
N ASP A 19 16.15 4.64 10.87
CA ASP A 19 16.76 3.31 10.76
C ASP A 19 15.74 2.22 11.01
N VAL A 20 14.85 2.44 11.99
CA VAL A 20 13.74 1.54 12.30
C VAL A 20 12.76 1.48 11.12
N LEU A 21 12.34 2.63 10.58
CA LEU A 21 11.42 2.71 9.44
C LEU A 21 11.98 2.07 8.15
N ARG A 22 13.30 2.07 7.98
CA ARG A 22 13.98 1.42 6.85
C ARG A 22 14.31 -0.05 7.10
N SER A 23 14.13 -0.53 8.33
CA SER A 23 14.39 -1.93 8.68
C SER A 23 13.37 -2.84 8.02
N ARG A 24 13.86 -3.90 7.38
CA ARG A 24 13.02 -4.87 6.71
C ARG A 24 12.83 -6.08 7.63
N VAL A 25 11.67 -6.13 8.27
CA VAL A 25 11.18 -7.32 8.96
C VAL A 25 9.97 -7.84 8.19
N LYS A 26 10.01 -9.10 7.79
CA LYS A 26 8.88 -9.73 7.09
C LYS A 26 7.75 -9.97 8.10
N THR A 27 6.58 -9.35 7.91
CA THR A 27 5.38 -9.70 8.66
C THR A 27 4.96 -11.14 8.33
N THR A 28 4.79 -11.96 9.37
CA THR A 28 4.21 -13.30 9.30
C THR A 28 2.99 -13.37 10.20
N GLY A 29 1.92 -14.02 9.76
CA GLY A 29 0.68 -14.09 10.52
C GLY A 29 -0.14 -12.80 10.45
N ILE A 30 -0.86 -12.54 11.53
CA ILE A 30 -1.79 -11.43 11.72
C ILE A 30 -1.40 -10.73 13.02
N ASN A 31 -1.12 -9.44 12.94
CA ASN A 31 -0.80 -8.61 14.09
C ASN A 31 -1.89 -7.56 14.29
N GLU A 32 -2.34 -7.39 15.52
CA GLU A 32 -3.33 -6.39 15.90
C GLU A 32 -2.68 -5.30 16.74
N THR A 33 -2.96 -4.04 16.41
CA THR A 33 -2.54 -2.88 17.18
C THR A 33 -3.74 -1.98 17.45
N LEU A 34 -3.94 -1.65 18.72
CA LEU A 34 -4.94 -0.69 19.18
C LEU A 34 -4.26 0.64 19.46
N PHE A 35 -4.78 1.73 18.91
CA PHE A 35 -4.29 3.07 19.19
C PHE A 35 -5.42 4.10 19.16
N LYS A 36 -5.21 5.24 19.80
CA LYS A 36 -6.19 6.33 19.86
C LYS A 36 -5.75 7.51 19.01
N VAL A 37 -6.70 8.12 18.31
CA VAL A 37 -6.52 9.40 17.61
C VAL A 37 -7.68 10.30 18.00
N GLY A 38 -7.40 11.34 18.79
CA GLY A 38 -8.45 12.11 19.47
C GLY A 38 -9.28 11.21 20.38
N ASP A 39 -10.60 11.25 20.22
CA ASP A 39 -11.55 10.44 21.00
C ASP A 39 -11.84 9.06 20.38
N LEU A 40 -11.31 8.79 19.19
CA LEU A 40 -11.57 7.55 18.45
C LEU A 40 -10.49 6.51 18.74
N THR A 41 -10.92 5.25 18.90
CA THR A 41 -10.03 4.09 19.07
C THR A 41 -10.00 3.31 17.76
N TYR A 42 -8.80 3.14 17.20
CA TYR A 42 -8.55 2.39 15.99
C TYR A 42 -8.02 1.01 16.33
N ARG A 43 -8.56 0.04 15.60
CA ARG A 43 -8.07 -1.33 15.56
C ARG A 43 -7.43 -1.58 14.21
N MET A 44 -6.11 -1.57 14.16
CA MET A 44 -5.34 -1.84 12.96
C MET A 44 -4.91 -3.31 12.95
N ILE A 45 -5.22 -3.99 11.85
CA ILE A 45 -4.84 -5.38 11.62
C ILE A 45 -3.82 -5.40 10.48
N ASP A 46 -2.56 -5.69 10.80
CA ASP A 46 -1.50 -5.92 9.82
C ASP A 46 -1.41 -7.40 9.48
N VAL A 47 -1.37 -7.71 8.19
CA VAL A 47 -1.38 -9.08 7.68
C VAL A 47 -0.20 -9.33 6.75
N GLY A 48 0.42 -10.50 6.85
CA GLY A 48 1.47 -10.89 5.92
C GLY A 48 0.98 -10.92 4.46
N GLY A 49 1.68 -10.21 3.56
CA GLY A 49 1.29 -10.07 2.14
C GLY A 49 1.72 -11.21 1.20
N GLN A 50 2.64 -12.07 1.65
CA GLN A 50 3.18 -13.17 0.83
C GLN A 50 2.15 -14.25 0.60
N ARG A 51 2.28 -14.98 -0.53
CA ARG A 51 1.29 -16.00 -0.95
C ARG A 51 1.02 -17.05 0.15
N SER A 52 2.03 -17.44 0.93
CA SER A 52 1.89 -18.38 2.04
C SER A 52 0.99 -17.87 3.18
N GLU A 53 0.94 -16.55 3.36
CA GLU A 53 0.22 -15.90 4.47
C GLU A 53 -1.24 -15.61 4.13
N ARG A 54 -1.57 -15.45 2.84
CA ARG A 54 -2.90 -15.00 2.39
C ARG A 54 -4.04 -15.94 2.78
N LYS A 55 -3.78 -17.24 2.99
CA LYS A 55 -4.79 -18.17 3.50
C LYS A 55 -5.33 -17.77 4.87
N LYS A 56 -4.54 -17.04 5.67
CA LYS A 56 -4.91 -16.59 7.02
C LYS A 56 -5.82 -15.36 6.99
N TRP A 57 -5.85 -14.61 5.88
CA TRP A 57 -6.56 -13.33 5.79
C TRP A 57 -8.06 -13.46 6.07
N ILE A 58 -8.68 -14.60 5.77
CA ILE A 58 -10.11 -14.82 6.05
C ILE A 58 -10.47 -14.61 7.54
N HIS A 59 -9.51 -14.78 8.46
CA HIS A 59 -9.71 -14.57 9.89
C HIS A 59 -9.87 -13.09 10.30
N CYS A 60 -9.66 -12.14 9.40
CA CYS A 60 -9.81 -10.71 9.67
C CYS A 60 -10.81 -10.01 8.73
N PHE A 61 -11.67 -10.76 8.02
CA PHE A 61 -12.58 -10.19 7.00
C PHE A 61 -13.91 -9.69 7.58
N GLU A 62 -14.23 -9.98 8.85
CA GLU A 62 -15.46 -9.53 9.48
C GLU A 62 -15.33 -8.11 10.05
N ASN A 63 -16.39 -7.31 9.84
CA ASN A 63 -16.54 -5.96 10.39
C ASN A 63 -15.38 -5.00 10.05
N VAL A 64 -14.81 -5.13 8.85
CA VAL A 64 -13.77 -4.23 8.35
C VAL A 64 -14.39 -2.92 7.85
N THR A 65 -14.10 -1.82 8.53
CA THR A 65 -14.55 -0.48 8.14
C THR A 65 -13.89 0.00 6.85
N ALA A 66 -12.57 -0.17 6.75
CA ALA A 66 -11.79 0.21 5.57
C ALA A 66 -10.59 -0.72 5.37
N ILE A 67 -10.18 -0.90 4.12
CA ILE A 67 -8.97 -1.62 3.75
C ILE A 67 -7.93 -0.61 3.28
N ILE A 68 -6.73 -0.66 3.87
CA ILE A 68 -5.56 0.03 3.34
C ILE A 68 -4.77 -0.97 2.50
N PHE A 69 -4.77 -0.78 1.17
CA PHE A 69 -4.04 -1.62 0.24
C PHE A 69 -2.75 -0.92 -0.20
N LEU A 70 -1.61 -1.53 0.12
CA LEU A 70 -0.28 -0.98 -0.15
C LEU A 70 0.31 -1.59 -1.42
N VAL A 71 0.71 -0.74 -2.37
CA VAL A 71 1.40 -1.11 -3.60
C VAL A 71 2.77 -0.48 -3.62
N ALA A 72 3.80 -1.27 -3.86
CA ALA A 72 5.15 -0.76 -4.08
C ALA A 72 5.33 -0.37 -5.55
N MET A 73 5.21 0.93 -5.86
CA MET A 73 5.31 1.42 -7.25
C MET A 73 6.63 1.07 -7.90
N SER A 74 7.72 1.07 -7.14
CA SER A 74 9.09 0.81 -7.62
C SER A 74 9.37 -0.65 -8.02
N GLU A 75 8.39 -1.54 -7.93
CA GLU A 75 8.54 -2.99 -8.19
C GLU A 75 7.97 -3.42 -9.55
N TYR A 76 7.67 -2.46 -10.43
CA TYR A 76 7.11 -2.68 -11.78
C TYR A 76 8.00 -3.52 -12.72
N ASP A 77 9.30 -3.54 -12.47
CA ASP A 77 10.35 -4.23 -13.20
C ASP A 77 10.95 -5.40 -12.42
N GLN A 78 10.27 -5.85 -11.36
CA GLN A 78 10.73 -6.94 -10.51
C GLN A 78 9.80 -8.13 -10.59
N VAL A 79 10.34 -9.31 -10.29
CA VAL A 79 9.59 -10.56 -10.17
C VAL A 79 9.42 -10.96 -8.69
N LEU A 80 8.46 -11.82 -8.39
CA LEU A 80 8.25 -12.32 -7.04
C LEU A 80 9.46 -13.13 -6.57
N ILE A 81 9.71 -13.12 -5.26
CA ILE A 81 10.74 -13.97 -4.67
C ILE A 81 10.26 -15.42 -4.67
N GLU A 82 8.96 -15.62 -4.48
CA GLU A 82 8.33 -16.94 -4.47
C GLU A 82 8.16 -17.54 -5.88
N ASP A 83 8.27 -16.72 -6.94
CA ASP A 83 8.02 -17.11 -8.33
C ASP A 83 8.66 -16.10 -9.30
N GLU A 84 9.84 -16.43 -9.82
CA GLU A 84 10.61 -15.55 -10.69
C GLU A 84 9.99 -15.34 -12.08
N THR A 85 8.89 -16.03 -12.40
CA THR A 85 8.16 -15.83 -13.66
C THR A 85 7.07 -14.78 -13.56
N VAL A 86 6.73 -14.35 -12.34
CA VAL A 86 5.60 -13.45 -12.09
C VAL A 86 6.09 -12.06 -11.71
N ASN A 87 5.72 -11.07 -12.52
CA ASN A 87 5.97 -9.66 -12.21
C ASN A 87 5.22 -9.21 -10.95
N ARG A 88 5.90 -8.47 -10.05
CA ARG A 88 5.35 -8.06 -8.75
C ARG A 88 4.18 -7.07 -8.86
N MET A 89 4.23 -6.16 -9.83
CA MET A 89 3.15 -5.21 -10.06
C MET A 89 1.92 -5.91 -10.66
N GLN A 90 2.13 -6.89 -11.55
CA GLN A 90 1.04 -7.71 -12.06
C GLN A 90 0.39 -8.56 -10.96
N GLU A 91 1.18 -9.16 -10.07
CA GLU A 91 0.66 -9.85 -8.88
C GLU A 91 -0.14 -8.90 -7.98
N ALA A 92 0.33 -7.66 -7.78
CA ALA A 92 -0.38 -6.67 -6.99
C ALA A 92 -1.75 -6.29 -7.61
N LEU A 93 -1.81 -6.14 -8.94
CA LEU A 93 -3.07 -5.92 -9.68
C LEU A 93 -4.03 -7.10 -9.52
N THR A 94 -3.55 -8.33 -9.68
CA THR A 94 -4.37 -9.54 -9.50
C THR A 94 -4.90 -9.66 -8.07
N LEU A 95 -4.04 -9.40 -7.07
CA LEU A 95 -4.44 -9.40 -5.66
C LEU A 95 -5.47 -8.30 -5.39
N PHE A 96 -5.25 -7.10 -5.91
CA PHE A 96 -6.18 -5.99 -5.76
C PHE A 96 -7.55 -6.30 -6.37
N ASP A 97 -7.62 -6.86 -7.59
CA ASP A 97 -8.88 -7.28 -8.21
C ASP A 97 -9.65 -8.25 -7.32
N SER A 98 -8.95 -9.22 -6.73
CA SER A 98 -9.56 -10.22 -5.84
C SER A 98 -10.15 -9.63 -4.56
N ILE A 99 -9.48 -8.61 -3.98
CA ILE A 99 -9.92 -7.94 -2.75
C ILE A 99 -11.01 -6.91 -3.05
N CYS A 100 -10.80 -6.07 -4.06
CA CYS A 100 -11.71 -5.02 -4.47
C CYS A 100 -13.08 -5.58 -4.86
N ASN A 101 -13.12 -6.75 -5.49
CA ASN A 101 -14.35 -7.37 -5.95
C ASN A 101 -14.82 -8.55 -5.07
N SER A 102 -14.22 -8.73 -3.88
CA SER A 102 -14.67 -9.73 -2.91
C SER A 102 -16.03 -9.37 -2.32
N ARG A 103 -16.93 -10.37 -2.23
CA ARG A 103 -18.23 -10.23 -1.55
C ARG A 103 -18.11 -9.82 -0.07
N TRP A 104 -17.02 -10.23 0.59
CA TRP A 104 -16.77 -9.88 1.99
C TRP A 104 -16.55 -8.38 2.17
N PHE A 105 -16.09 -7.70 1.11
CA PHE A 105 -15.73 -6.29 1.13
C PHE A 105 -16.65 -5.45 0.26
N ALA A 106 -17.84 -5.94 -0.09
CA ALA A 106 -18.74 -5.24 -1.02
C ALA A 106 -19.04 -3.79 -0.59
N LYS A 107 -19.20 -3.56 0.72
CA LYS A 107 -19.46 -2.24 1.31
C LYS A 107 -18.23 -1.57 1.94
N THR A 108 -17.10 -2.27 1.99
CA THR A 108 -15.88 -1.77 2.64
C THR A 108 -15.17 -0.76 1.73
N SER A 109 -14.87 0.43 2.27
CA SER A 109 -14.06 1.43 1.57
C SER A 109 -12.63 0.94 1.37
N ILE A 110 -12.03 1.26 0.22
CA ILE A 110 -10.65 0.89 -0.07
C ILE A 110 -9.81 2.16 -0.20
N ILE A 111 -8.68 2.16 0.49
CA ILE A 111 -7.68 3.21 0.49
C ILE A 111 -6.44 2.61 -0.16
N LEU A 112 -6.13 3.06 -1.37
CA LEU A 112 -5.03 2.58 -2.18
C LEU A 112 -3.81 3.47 -1.96
N PHE A 113 -2.77 2.92 -1.35
CA PHE A 113 -1.47 3.59 -1.22
C PHE A 113 -0.53 3.11 -2.31
N LEU A 114 -0.28 3.98 -3.27
CA LEU A 114 0.78 3.85 -4.27
C LEU A 114 2.08 4.36 -3.64
N ASN A 115 2.81 3.46 -3.00
CA ASN A 115 3.95 3.75 -2.14
C ASN A 115 5.30 3.62 -2.86
N LYS A 116 6.38 4.07 -2.22
CA LYS A 116 7.76 4.11 -2.74
C LYS A 116 7.90 4.98 -4.00
N ILE A 117 7.18 6.10 -4.03
CA ILE A 117 7.21 7.03 -5.17
C ILE A 117 8.60 7.64 -5.40
N ASP A 118 9.39 7.78 -4.34
CA ASP A 118 10.78 8.21 -4.36
C ASP A 118 11.64 7.23 -5.17
N LEU A 119 11.55 5.93 -4.84
CA LEU A 119 12.27 4.89 -5.55
C LEU A 119 11.75 4.70 -6.98
N PHE A 120 10.44 4.84 -7.19
CA PHE A 120 9.82 4.77 -8.51
C PHE A 120 10.37 5.86 -9.45
N LYS A 121 10.37 7.12 -9.01
CA LYS A 121 10.94 8.27 -9.75
C LYS A 121 12.38 8.03 -10.17
N LEU A 122 13.21 7.57 -9.24
CA LEU A 122 14.62 7.27 -9.50
C LEU A 122 14.76 6.13 -10.52
N LYS A 123 13.92 5.10 -10.42
CA LYS A 123 14.04 3.89 -11.24
C LYS A 123 13.64 4.08 -12.70
N LEU A 124 12.64 4.92 -12.97
CA LEU A 124 12.20 5.23 -14.34
C LEU A 124 13.32 5.75 -15.24
N THR A 125 14.32 6.43 -14.66
CA THR A 125 15.47 6.97 -15.42
C THR A 125 16.37 5.88 -16.02
N ARG A 126 16.33 4.65 -15.48
CA ARG A 126 17.23 3.55 -15.87
C ARG A 126 16.50 2.27 -16.30
N SER A 127 15.21 2.15 -15.97
CA SER A 127 14.37 1.01 -16.32
C SER A 127 13.02 1.55 -16.76
N PRO A 128 12.83 1.84 -18.07
CA PRO A 128 11.58 2.40 -18.59
C PRO A 128 10.37 1.51 -18.28
N LEU A 129 9.23 2.13 -17.96
CA LEU A 129 8.00 1.39 -17.66
C LEU A 129 7.49 0.58 -18.87
N SER A 130 7.68 1.12 -20.09
CA SER A 130 7.25 0.52 -21.35
C SER A 130 7.82 -0.88 -21.62
N ASP A 131 8.97 -1.19 -21.03
CA ASP A 131 9.67 -2.48 -21.22
C ASP A 131 8.93 -3.63 -20.51
N TYR A 132 8.16 -3.29 -19.46
CA TYR A 132 7.41 -4.25 -18.63
C TYR A 132 5.90 -4.13 -18.85
N PHE A 133 5.44 -2.99 -19.34
CA PHE A 133 4.04 -2.70 -19.65
C PHE A 133 3.92 -2.21 -21.09
N PRO A 134 3.85 -3.12 -22.09
CA PRO A 134 3.87 -2.74 -23.51
C PRO A 134 2.68 -1.89 -23.97
N ASP A 135 1.57 -1.92 -23.21
CA ASP A 135 0.38 -1.08 -23.43
C ASP A 135 0.54 0.34 -22.88
N PHE A 136 1.59 0.63 -22.10
CA PHE A 136 1.94 2.00 -21.72
C PHE A 136 2.51 2.76 -22.93
N LYS A 137 1.81 3.81 -23.35
CA LYS A 137 2.19 4.69 -24.47
C LYS A 137 2.61 6.10 -24.03
N GLY A 138 2.72 6.33 -22.72
CA GLY A 138 3.15 7.62 -22.17
C GLY A 138 4.65 7.83 -22.27
N GLU A 139 5.08 9.06 -22.00
CA GLU A 139 6.51 9.38 -21.89
C GLU A 139 7.13 8.67 -20.68
N ASN A 140 8.45 8.41 -20.75
CA ASN A 140 9.20 7.83 -19.63
C ASN A 140 9.49 8.88 -18.54
N ALA A 141 8.42 9.42 -17.97
CA ALA A 141 8.41 10.42 -16.92
C ALA A 141 7.51 9.97 -15.77
N TYR A 142 7.68 10.57 -14.60
CA TYR A 142 6.94 10.19 -13.40
C TYR A 142 5.43 10.37 -13.56
N GLU A 143 5.00 11.53 -14.04
CA GLU A 143 3.59 11.89 -14.11
C GLU A 143 2.80 10.89 -15.01
N PRO A 144 3.17 10.66 -16.29
CA PRO A 144 2.44 9.71 -17.13
C PRO A 144 2.49 8.27 -16.60
N ALA A 145 3.64 7.85 -16.07
CA ALA A 145 3.83 6.49 -15.56
C ALA A 145 3.01 6.24 -14.27
N SER A 146 2.97 7.23 -13.37
CA SER A 146 2.21 7.14 -12.12
C SER A 146 0.69 7.16 -12.37
N GLU A 147 0.22 8.00 -13.29
CA GLU A 147 -1.18 8.01 -13.71
C GLU A 147 -1.59 6.70 -14.38
N TYR A 148 -0.73 6.13 -15.20
CA TYR A 148 -0.99 4.84 -15.84
C TYR A 148 -1.19 3.73 -14.81
N ILE A 149 -0.27 3.60 -13.83
CA ILE A 149 -0.39 2.60 -12.76
C ILE A 149 -1.67 2.85 -11.96
N LEU A 150 -1.94 4.10 -11.59
CA LEU A 150 -3.17 4.48 -10.88
C LEU A 150 -4.43 4.03 -11.64
N LYS A 151 -4.52 4.36 -12.93
CA LYS A 151 -5.66 4.00 -13.78
C LYS A 151 -5.86 2.49 -13.83
N ARG A 152 -4.78 1.70 -13.92
CA ARG A 152 -4.83 0.23 -13.93
C ARG A 152 -5.43 -0.34 -12.65
N PHE A 153 -5.15 0.23 -11.48
CA PHE A 153 -5.78 -0.20 -10.23
C PHE A 153 -7.24 0.23 -10.13
N VAL A 154 -7.52 1.51 -10.39
CA VAL A 154 -8.89 2.05 -10.26
C VAL A 154 -9.85 1.38 -11.25
N SER A 155 -9.40 1.02 -12.46
CA SER A 155 -10.21 0.31 -13.45
C SER A 155 -10.61 -1.10 -13.05
N LEU A 156 -9.99 -1.69 -12.03
CA LEU A 156 -10.36 -3.02 -11.52
C LEU A 156 -11.60 -2.98 -10.63
N ASN A 157 -12.04 -1.81 -10.19
CA ASN A 157 -13.27 -1.67 -9.43
C ASN A 157 -14.50 -1.94 -10.30
N LYS A 158 -15.22 -3.02 -10.00
CA LYS A 158 -16.45 -3.39 -10.75
C LYS A 158 -17.72 -2.87 -10.07
N SER A 159 -17.60 -2.14 -8.96
CA SER A 159 -18.72 -1.58 -8.22
C SER A 159 -18.91 -0.11 -8.55
N ASP A 160 -20.14 0.25 -8.92
CA ASP A 160 -20.52 1.65 -9.21
C ASP A 160 -20.58 2.53 -7.96
N THR A 161 -20.66 1.93 -6.78
CA THR A 161 -20.85 2.64 -5.50
C THR A 161 -19.59 2.67 -4.65
N LYS A 162 -18.71 1.68 -4.78
CA LYS A 162 -17.48 1.60 -4.00
C LYS A 162 -16.50 2.68 -4.43
N GLN A 163 -16.04 3.48 -3.48
CA GLN A 163 -15.00 4.48 -3.69
C GLN A 163 -13.62 3.90 -3.37
N ILE A 164 -12.64 4.19 -4.25
CA ILE A 164 -11.22 3.92 -4.01
C ILE A 164 -10.51 5.25 -3.78
N TYR A 165 -10.08 5.47 -2.55
CA TYR A 165 -9.32 6.66 -2.17
C TYR A 165 -7.85 6.42 -2.42
N THR A 166 -7.25 7.14 -3.36
CA THR A 166 -5.86 6.86 -3.76
C THR A 166 -4.91 7.94 -3.27
N HIS A 167 -3.78 7.50 -2.72
CA HIS A 167 -2.69 8.38 -2.29
C HIS A 167 -1.34 7.87 -2.82
N PHE A 168 -0.58 8.79 -3.42
CA PHE A 168 0.84 8.59 -3.71
C PHE A 168 1.64 8.86 -2.43
N THR A 169 2.42 7.87 -1.98
CA THR A 169 3.06 7.91 -0.66
C THR A 169 4.54 7.55 -0.70
N CYS A 170 5.28 8.11 0.23
CA CYS A 170 6.58 7.66 0.68
C CYS A 170 6.44 7.33 2.16
N ALA A 171 6.30 6.04 2.50
CA ALA A 171 6.04 5.62 3.89
C ALA A 171 7.17 6.00 4.87
N THR A 172 8.38 6.25 4.37
CA THR A 172 9.49 6.74 5.18
C THR A 172 9.49 8.25 5.40
N ASP A 173 8.57 8.99 4.76
CA ASP A 173 8.29 10.39 5.04
C ASP A 173 7.14 10.50 6.04
N THR A 174 7.50 10.68 7.31
CA THR A 174 6.52 10.76 8.41
C THR A 174 5.60 11.96 8.31
N ASN A 175 6.00 13.05 7.63
CA ASN A 175 5.12 14.21 7.47
C ASN A 175 4.04 13.90 6.45
N GLN A 176 4.43 13.34 5.30
CA GLN A 176 3.46 12.93 4.28
C GLN A 176 2.45 11.92 4.83
N ILE A 177 2.91 10.92 5.58
CA ILE A 177 2.02 9.91 6.17
C ILE A 177 1.05 10.51 7.20
N LYS A 178 1.43 11.51 7.98
CA LYS A 178 0.49 12.20 8.89
C LYS A 178 -0.68 12.83 8.13
N PHE A 179 -0.41 13.53 7.02
CA PHE A 179 -1.46 14.15 6.22
C PHE A 179 -2.36 13.10 5.55
N VAL A 180 -1.76 12.03 5.02
CA VAL A 180 -2.51 10.94 4.41
C VAL A 180 -3.39 10.25 5.44
N MET A 181 -2.88 9.97 6.63
CA MET A 181 -3.65 9.34 7.71
C MET A 181 -4.78 10.23 8.24
N ALA A 182 -4.61 11.56 8.22
CA ALA A 182 -5.71 12.48 8.53
C ALA A 182 -6.84 12.38 7.50
N ALA A 183 -6.51 12.36 6.20
CA ALA A 183 -7.52 12.18 5.14
C ALA A 183 -8.21 10.80 5.24
N VAL A 184 -7.44 9.75 5.51
CA VAL A 184 -7.97 8.39 5.78
C VAL A 184 -8.94 8.41 6.96
N ASN A 185 -8.61 9.14 8.03
CA ASN A 185 -9.48 9.27 9.17
C ASN A 185 -10.83 9.90 8.81
N ASP A 186 -10.81 11.03 8.10
CA ASP A 186 -12.03 11.73 7.68
C ASP A 186 -12.94 10.84 6.83
N ILE A 187 -12.34 10.06 5.92
CA ILE A 187 -13.06 9.07 5.09
C ILE A 187 -13.71 8.00 5.97
N ILE A 188 -12.97 7.41 6.90
CA ILE A 188 -13.45 6.35 7.80
C ILE A 188 -14.61 6.87 8.66
N ILE A 189 -14.49 8.09 9.19
CA ILE A 189 -15.53 8.73 10.00
C ILE A 189 -16.78 8.97 9.16
N GLN A 190 -16.66 9.56 7.96
CA GLN A 190 -17.80 9.82 7.10
C GLN A 190 -18.55 8.55 6.69
N THR A 191 -17.83 7.48 6.34
CA THR A 191 -18.44 6.18 6.02
C THR A 191 -19.15 5.60 7.25
N SER A 192 -18.51 5.63 8.42
CA SER A 192 -19.11 5.12 9.66
C SER A 192 -20.38 5.88 10.05
N LEU A 193 -20.39 7.21 9.88
CA LEU A 193 -21.56 8.05 10.18
C LEU A 193 -22.72 7.79 9.21
N ARG A 194 -22.43 7.58 7.92
CA ARG A 194 -23.44 7.18 6.93
C ARG A 194 -24.06 5.82 7.24
N ASP A 195 -23.24 4.85 7.66
CA ASP A 195 -23.72 3.50 7.98
C ASP A 195 -24.67 3.48 9.20
N VAL A 196 -24.53 4.45 10.12
CA VAL A 196 -25.41 4.62 11.29
C VAL A 196 -26.60 5.57 11.00
N GLY A 197 -26.71 6.10 9.77
CA GLY A 197 -27.83 6.94 9.33
C GLY A 197 -27.81 8.37 9.88
N VAL A 198 -26.62 8.87 10.26
CA VAL A 198 -26.43 10.23 10.77
C VAL A 198 -26.16 11.23 9.64
N LEU A 199 -25.81 10.74 8.44
CA LEU A 199 -25.52 11.50 7.22
C LEU A 199 -26.28 10.93 6.01
#